data_AF-A0AAD7DHC7-F1
#
_entry.id   AF-A0AAD7DHC7-F1
#
_cell.length_a   1.000
_cell.length_b   1.000
_cell.length_c   1.000
_cell.angle_alpha   90.00
_cell.angle_beta   90.00
_cell.angle_gamma   90.00
#
_symmetry.space_group_name_H-M   'P 1'
#
loop_
_entity.id
_entity.type
_entity.pdbx_description
1 polymer ?
#
loop_
_entity_poly.entity_id
_entity_poly.type
_entity_poly.pdbx_seq_one_letter_code
_entity_poly.pdbx_strand_id
1 'polypeptide(L)' 'LPEDYDELSIYVEALLLDAASPCYPFGGFVINISACTWAHRDKGDKHLCLVFPFGSFTG' A
#
# COMPACT_ATOMS: atom_id res chain seq x y z
N LEU A 1 -9.08 -6.93 -9.00
CA LEU A 1 -7.70 -6.53 -9.32
C LEU A 1 -7.64 -5.36 -10.30
N PRO A 2 -8.12 -5.44 -11.55
CA PRO A 2 -8.13 -4.25 -12.43
C PRO A 2 -8.95 -3.10 -11.83
N GLU A 3 -10.15 -3.40 -11.32
CA GLU A 3 -11.02 -2.41 -10.68
C GLU A 3 -10.40 -1.78 -9.42
N ASP A 4 -9.81 -2.59 -8.52
CA ASP A 4 -9.14 -2.06 -7.32
C ASP A 4 -7.91 -1.20 -7.68
N TYR A 5 -7.21 -1.56 -8.75
CA TYR A 5 -6.06 -0.79 -9.26
C TYR A 5 -6.52 0.57 -9.78
N ASP A 6 -7.56 0.59 -10.62
CA ASP A 6 -8.14 1.81 -11.17
C ASP A 6 -8.62 2.71 -10.03
N GLU A 7 -9.28 2.16 -9.01
CA GLU A 7 -9.75 2.94 -7.87
C GLU A 7 -8.60 3.56 -7.05
N LEU A 8 -7.54 2.78 -6.78
CA LEU A 8 -6.36 3.28 -6.09
C LEU A 8 -5.64 4.37 -6.92
N SER A 9 -5.57 4.20 -8.24
CA SER A 9 -4.97 5.19 -9.14
C SER A 9 -5.69 6.54 -9.09
N ILE A 10 -7.03 6.54 -9.10
CA ILE A 10 -7.86 7.76 -9.03
C ILE A 10 -7.53 8.54 -7.75
N TYR A 11 -7.37 7.84 -6.62
CA TYR A 11 -7.00 8.48 -5.35
C TYR A 11 -5.63 9.16 -5.43
N VAL A 12 -4.62 8.47 -5.98
CA VAL A 12 -3.26 9.00 -6.09
C VAL A 12 -3.16 10.14 -7.09
N GLU A 13 -3.90 10.09 -8.19
CA GLU A 13 -3.96 11.16 -9.19
C GLU A 13 -4.66 12.43 -8.67
N ALA A 14 -5.49 12.31 -7.64
CA ALA A 14 -6.12 13.43 -6.97
C ALA A 14 -5.23 14.09 -5.89
N LEU A 15 -4.02 13.59 -5.65
CA LEU A 15 -3.11 14.18 -4.67
C LEU A 15 -2.73 15.62 -5.08
N LEU A 16 -2.74 16.52 -4.10
CA LEU A 16 -2.43 17.92 -4.32
C LEU A 16 -0.98 18.09 -4.81
N LEU A 17 -0.75 19.18 -5.55
CA LEU A 17 0.57 19.60 -6.02
C LEU A 17 1.23 18.64 -7.03
N ASP A 18 0.44 17.85 -7.77
CA ASP A 18 0.96 16.90 -8.77
C ASP A 18 1.99 15.93 -8.16
N ALA A 19 1.80 15.61 -6.87
CA ALA A 19 2.72 14.76 -6.14
C ALA A 19 2.55 13.31 -6.60
N ALA A 20 3.50 12.81 -7.38
CA ALA A 20 3.56 11.40 -7.70
C ALA A 20 3.80 10.58 -6.42
N SER A 21 2.95 9.58 -6.17
CA SER A 21 3.19 8.65 -5.08
C SER A 21 4.45 7.81 -5.35
N PRO A 22 5.35 7.63 -4.36
CA PRO A 22 6.51 6.77 -4.49
C PRO A 22 6.15 5.27 -4.56
N CYS A 23 4.87 4.93 -4.45
CA CYS A 23 4.38 3.56 -4.40
C CYS A 23 3.08 3.35 -5.20
N TYR A 24 2.91 4.09 -6.30
CA TYR A 24 1.76 3.94 -7.20
C TYR A 24 1.42 2.46 -7.48
N PRO A 25 0.13 2.05 -7.38
CA PRO A 25 -1.06 2.88 -7.20
C PRO A 25 -1.41 3.19 -5.74
N PHE A 26 -0.60 2.78 -4.75
CA PHE A 26 -0.85 3.10 -3.35
C PHE A 26 -0.52 4.58 -3.05
N GLY A 27 -1.23 5.19 -2.11
CA GLY A 27 -0.96 6.58 -1.68
C GLY A 27 0.27 6.74 -0.79
N GLY A 28 0.75 5.65 -0.19
CA GLY A 28 1.91 5.63 0.69
C GLY A 28 2.22 4.22 1.19
N PHE A 29 3.34 4.08 1.90
CA PHE A 29 3.72 2.85 2.59
C PHE A 29 4.34 3.15 3.94
N VAL A 30 4.35 2.15 4.81
CA VAL A 30 5.01 2.19 6.12
C VAL A 30 6.14 1.17 6.12
N ILE A 31 7.30 1.54 6.68
CA ILE A 31 8.40 0.61 6.91
C ILE A 31 8.38 0.18 8.37
N ASN A 32 8.16 -1.11 8.60
CA ASN A 32 8.23 -1.71 9.91
C ASN A 32 9.67 -2.11 10.23
N ILE A 33 10.35 -1.35 11.10
CA ILE A 33 11.71 -1.63 11.55
C ILE A 33 11.66 -2.45 12.85
N SER A 34 12.40 -3.56 12.90
CA SER A 34 12.43 -4.48 14.05
C SER A 34 11.07 -5.07 14.43
N ALA A 35 10.13 -5.10 13.49
CA ALA A 35 8.81 -5.69 13.66
C ALA A 35 8.56 -6.74 12.58
N CYS A 36 7.80 -7.77 12.93
CA CYS A 36 7.41 -8.85 12.03
C CYS A 36 5.91 -9.04 12.19
N THR A 37 5.16 -8.81 11.11
CA THR A 37 3.70 -8.88 11.10
C THR A 37 3.23 -9.91 10.10
N TRP A 38 2.16 -10.63 10.44
CA TRP A 38 1.45 -11.48 9.50
C TRP A 38 0.86 -10.63 8.38
N ALA A 39 0.64 -11.23 7.20
CA ALA A 39 -0.11 -10.57 6.15
C ALA A 39 -1.50 -10.19 6.68
N HIS A 40 -1.84 -8.90 6.56
CA HIS A 40 -3.11 -8.37 7.03
C HIS A 40 -3.56 -7.23 6.13
N ARG A 41 -4.80 -6.81 6.33
CA ARG A 41 -5.33 -5.56 5.79
C ARG A 41 -5.56 -4.62 6.95
N ASP A 42 -5.01 -3.42 6.88
CA ASP A 42 -5.28 -2.43 7.92
C ASP A 42 -6.76 -2.05 7.89
N LYS A 43 -7.32 -1.80 9.08
CA LYS A 43 -8.76 -1.49 9.21
C LYS A 43 -9.15 -0.22 8.44
N GLY A 44 -8.20 0.69 8.23
CA GLY A 44 -8.39 1.92 7.46
C GLY A 44 -8.29 1.73 5.95
N ASP A 45 -7.77 0.61 5.48
CA ASP A 45 -7.63 0.34 4.05
C ASP A 45 -8.98 -0.05 3.45
N LYS A 46 -9.29 0.54 2.30
CA LYS A 46 -10.59 0.34 1.65
C LYS A 46 -10.74 -1.10 1.13
N HIS A 47 -9.79 -1.52 0.29
CA HIS A 47 -9.87 -2.80 -0.44
C HIS A 47 -8.59 -3.63 -0.31
N LEU A 48 -7.43 -3.01 -0.52
CA LEU A 48 -6.14 -3.70 -0.61
C LEU A 48 -5.11 -3.18 0.39
N CYS A 49 -4.31 -4.10 0.92
CA CYS A 49 -3.10 -3.84 1.68
C CYS A 49 -2.01 -4.78 1.15
N LEU A 50 -0.81 -4.26 0.89
CA LEU A 50 0.32 -5.06 0.42
C LEU A 50 1.38 -5.13 1.52
N VAL A 51 1.63 -6.34 2.01
CA VAL A 51 2.72 -6.60 2.96
C VAL A 51 3.88 -7.22 2.23
N PHE A 52 5.02 -6.53 2.20
CA PHE A 52 6.25 -7.01 1.57
C PHE A 52 7.33 -7.26 2.63
N PRO A 53 7.54 -8.52 3.04
CA PRO A 53 8.56 -8.84 4.04
C PRO A 53 9.96 -8.74 3.45
N PHE A 54 10.90 -8.19 4.22
CA PHE A 54 12.32 -8.18 3.88
C PHE A 54 13.05 -9.32 4.63
N GLY A 55 13.86 -10.09 3.89
CA GLY A 55 14.62 -11.21 4.44
C GLY A 55 13.85 -12.54 4.47
N SER A 56 14.37 -13.51 5.21
CA SER A 56 13.75 -14.84 5.35
C SER A 56 12.57 -14.77 6.31
N PHE A 57 11.36 -14.68 5.76
CA PHE A 57 10.11 -14.69 6.52
C PHE A 57 9.17 -15.77 5.97
N THR A 58 8.37 -16.36 6.85
CA THR A 58 7.28 -17.28 6.49
C THR A 58 6.08 -16.90 7.33
N GLY A 59 5.07 -16.35 6.66
CA GLY A 59 3.83 -15.90 7.27
C GLY A 59 2.72 -15.77 6.25
#